data_AF-A0A840S168-F1
#
_entry.id   AF-A0A840S168-F1
#
_cell.length_a   1.000
_cell.length_b   1.000
_cell.length_c   1.000
_cell.angle_alpha   90.00
_cell.angle_beta   90.00
_cell.angle_gamma   90.00
#
_symmetry.space_group_name_H-M   'P 1'
#
loop_
_entity.id
_entity.type
_entity.pdbx_description
1 polymer ?
#
loop_
_entity_poly.entity_id
_entity_poly.type
_entity_poly.pdbx_seq_one_letter_code
_entity_poly.pdbx_strand_id
1 'polypeptide(L)'
;MPKDLICKAGRALESAQLLRNAGDIDGACNRAYYAIFDAAKAALLQILPGSDPMVGKTPIGLIAAFGLHLVKTGLVPAEFG
;
A
#
# COMPACT_ATOMS: atom_id res chain seq x y z
N MET A 1 2.16 -13.46 -3.16
CA MET A 1 2.08 -13.59 -1.69
C MET A 1 2.28 -12.22 -1.03
N PRO A 2 1.83 -11.99 0.22
CA PRO A 2 2.05 -10.70 0.92
C PRO A 2 3.52 -10.26 0.92
N LYS A 3 4.46 -11.20 1.06
CA LYS A 3 5.91 -10.94 1.01
C LYS A 3 6.36 -10.30 -0.32
N ASP A 4 5.80 -10.73 -1.46
CA ASP A 4 6.17 -10.19 -2.77
C ASP A 4 5.72 -8.74 -2.93
N LEU A 5 4.57 -8.40 -2.35
CA LEU A 5 4.03 -7.04 -2.34
C LEU A 5 4.89 -6.11 -1.48
N ILE A 6 5.32 -6.56 -0.30
CA ILE A 6 6.27 -5.79 0.52
C ILE A 6 7.60 -5.55 -0.22
N CYS A 7 8.14 -6.55 -0.92
CA CYS A 7 9.34 -6.36 -1.75
C CYS A 7 9.12 -5.38 -2.92
N LYS A 8 7.92 -5.37 -3.53
CA LYS A 8 7.57 -4.37 -4.56
C LYS A 8 7.45 -2.97 -3.95
N ALA A 9 6.80 -2.86 -2.80
CA ALA A 9 6.66 -1.61 -2.07
C ALA A 9 8.03 -1.00 -1.74
N GLY A 10 8.96 -1.80 -1.23
CA GLY A 10 10.33 -1.37 -0.95
C GLY A 10 11.04 -0.81 -2.18
N ARG A 11 11.04 -1.55 -3.30
CA ARG A 11 11.65 -1.08 -4.57
C ARG A 11 10.99 0.18 -5.12
N ALA A 12 9.68 0.32 -4.99
CA ALA A 12 8.96 1.51 -5.41
C ALA A 12 9.34 2.72 -4.54
N LEU A 13 9.52 2.54 -3.22
CA LEU A 13 9.98 3.57 -2.32
C LEU A 13 11.43 4.01 -2.62
N GLU A 14 12.33 3.06 -2.85
CA GLU A 14 13.71 3.35 -3.30
C GLU A 14 13.70 4.16 -4.59
N SER A 15 12.85 3.78 -5.56
CA SER A 15 12.69 4.53 -6.80
C SER A 15 12.15 5.94 -6.58
N ALA A 16 11.18 6.10 -5.68
CA ALA A 16 10.63 7.41 -5.33
C ALA A 16 11.71 8.33 -4.74
N GLN A 17 12.60 7.79 -3.90
CA GLN A 17 13.71 8.53 -3.33
C GLN A 17 14.72 8.95 -4.40
N LEU A 18 15.05 8.07 -5.35
CA LEU A 18 15.95 8.39 -6.47
C LEU A 18 15.38 9.52 -7.34
N LEU A 19 14.09 9.44 -7.72
CA LEU A 19 13.43 10.46 -8.54
C LEU A 19 13.34 11.80 -7.80
N ARG A 20 13.01 11.78 -6.51
CA ARG A 20 12.99 12.97 -5.67
C ARG A 20 14.36 13.65 -5.64
N ASN A 21 15.43 12.88 -5.50
CA ASN A 21 16.80 13.41 -5.47
C ASN A 21 17.25 13.97 -6.83
N ALA A 22 16.68 13.46 -7.93
CA ALA A 22 16.90 13.98 -9.28
C ALA A 22 16.03 15.22 -9.61
N GLY A 23 15.15 15.65 -8.69
CA GLY A 23 14.22 16.77 -8.91
C GLY A 23 12.94 16.40 -9.67
N ASP A 24 12.76 15.12 -10.03
CA ASP A 24 11.53 14.61 -10.64
C ASP A 24 10.48 14.30 -9.55
N ILE A 25 9.77 15.34 -9.12
CA ILE A 25 8.77 15.24 -8.06
C ILE A 25 7.54 14.45 -8.51
N ASP A 26 7.10 14.60 -9.76
CA ASP A 26 5.92 13.88 -10.28
C ASP A 26 6.20 12.38 -10.35
N GLY A 27 7.38 12.00 -10.83
CA GLY A 27 7.85 10.62 -10.82
C GLY A 27 7.97 10.07 -9.39
N ALA A 28 8.52 10.85 -8.46
CA ALA A 28 8.63 10.46 -7.06
C ALA A 28 7.26 10.19 -6.41
N CYS A 29 6.30 11.09 -6.60
CA CYS A 29 4.93 10.96 -6.10
C CYS A 29 4.25 9.70 -6.65
N ASN A 30 4.38 9.45 -7.96
CA ASN A 30 3.81 8.25 -8.59
C ASN A 30 4.37 6.97 -7.95
N ARG A 31 5.69 6.90 -7.76
CA ARG A 31 6.34 5.71 -7.17
C ARG A 31 6.01 5.55 -5.70
N ALA A 32 5.90 6.65 -4.94
CA ALA A 32 5.48 6.62 -3.55
C ALA A 32 4.03 6.13 -3.39
N TYR A 33 3.12 6.53 -4.28
CA TYR A 33 1.75 6.01 -4.31
C TYR A 33 1.71 4.49 -4.43
N TYR A 34 2.43 3.92 -5.41
CA TYR A 34 2.47 2.47 -5.59
C TYR A 34 3.17 1.74 -4.45
N ALA A 35 4.14 2.37 -3.78
CA ALA A 35 4.76 1.80 -2.59
C ALA A 35 3.73 1.60 -1.47
N ILE A 36 2.94 2.63 -1.16
CA ILE A 36 1.88 2.55 -0.14
C ILE A 36 0.78 1.59 -0.57
N PHE A 37 0.40 1.60 -1.85
CA PHE A 37 -0.62 0.69 -2.38
C PHE A 37 -0.24 -0.78 -2.19
N ASP A 38 0.97 -1.17 -2.57
CA ASP A 38 1.43 -2.55 -2.42
C ASP A 38 1.58 -2.94 -0.93
N ALA A 39 2.04 -2.01 -0.08
CA ALA A 39 2.14 -2.25 1.36
C ALA A 39 0.77 -2.43 2.04
N ALA A 40 -0.20 -1.56 1.74
CA ALA A 40 -1.57 -1.65 2.24
C ALA A 40 -2.24 -2.97 1.81
N LYS A 41 -2.03 -3.36 0.55
CA LYS A 41 -2.52 -4.64 0.02
C LYS A 41 -1.89 -5.85 0.70
N ALA A 42 -0.58 -5.81 0.96
CA ALA A 42 0.11 -6.85 1.70
C ALA A 42 -0.46 -6.99 3.12
N ALA A 43 -0.67 -5.87 3.81
CA ALA A 43 -1.22 -5.85 5.16
C ALA A 43 -2.62 -6.47 5.20
N LEU A 44 -3.51 -6.07 4.28
CA LEU A 44 -4.86 -6.65 4.17
C LEU A 44 -4.85 -8.16 3.94
N LEU A 45 -4.02 -8.64 3.00
CA LEU A 45 -3.92 -10.07 2.72
C LEU A 45 -3.34 -10.87 3.90
N GLN A 46 -2.53 -10.24 4.74
CA GLN A 46 -1.97 -10.86 5.94
C GLN A 46 -3.02 -11.02 7.05
N ILE A 47 -3.90 -10.04 7.23
CA ILE A 47 -4.91 -10.07 8.30
C ILE A 47 -6.21 -10.77 7.88
N LEU A 48 -6.44 -10.96 6.58
CA LEU A 48 -7.59 -11.67 6.02
C LEU A 48 -7.16 -12.94 5.26
N PRO A 49 -6.53 -13.93 5.92
CA PRO A 49 -6.12 -15.15 5.25
C PRO A 49 -7.35 -15.90 4.70
N GLY A 50 -7.31 -16.23 3.41
CA GLY A 50 -8.42 -16.89 2.72
C GLY A 50 -9.55 -15.97 2.23
N SER A 51 -9.42 -14.64 2.39
CA SER A 51 -10.35 -13.70 1.78
C SER A 51 -10.30 -13.74 0.26
N ASP A 52 -11.41 -13.36 -0.36
CA ASP A 52 -11.55 -13.22 -1.80
C ASP A 52 -10.32 -12.49 -2.39
N PRO A 53 -9.61 -13.07 -3.38
CA PRO A 53 -8.53 -12.40 -4.10
C PRO A 53 -8.92 -11.04 -4.70
N MET A 54 -10.22 -10.74 -4.80
CA MET A 54 -10.79 -9.48 -5.25
C MET A 54 -10.78 -8.38 -4.18
N VAL A 55 -10.49 -8.67 -2.91
CA VAL A 55 -10.32 -7.64 -1.87
C VAL A 55 -9.23 -6.66 -2.30
N GLY A 56 -9.60 -5.38 -2.43
CA GLY A 56 -8.69 -4.35 -2.91
C GLY A 56 -8.27 -4.51 -4.38
N LYS A 57 -9.09 -5.15 -5.23
CA LYS A 57 -8.86 -5.22 -6.68
C LYS A 57 -8.89 -3.84 -7.34
N THR A 58 -9.74 -2.95 -6.84
CA THR A 58 -9.78 -1.55 -7.27
C THR A 58 -9.09 -0.66 -6.23
N PRO A 59 -8.52 0.48 -6.63
CA PRO A 59 -7.92 1.42 -5.68
C PRO A 59 -8.89 1.88 -4.59
N ILE A 60 -10.12 2.21 -4.97
CA ILE A 60 -11.17 2.62 -4.03
C ILE A 60 -11.53 1.48 -3.07
N GLY A 61 -11.65 0.26 -3.59
CA GLY A 61 -11.93 -0.92 -2.77
C GLY A 61 -10.80 -1.23 -1.79
N LEU A 62 -9.55 -0.97 -2.17
CA LEU A 62 -8.40 -1.17 -1.29
C LEU A 62 -8.44 -0.19 -0.12
N ILE A 63 -8.69 1.10 -0.39
CA ILE A 63 -8.80 2.13 0.64
C ILE A 63 -9.95 1.81 1.61
N ALA A 64 -11.12 1.45 1.07
CA ALA A 64 -12.26 1.08 1.90
C ALA A 64 -11.98 -0.14 2.79
N ALA A 65 -11.35 -1.18 2.24
CA ALA A 65 -10.96 -2.36 3.00
C ALA A 65 -9.89 -2.03 4.06
N PHE A 66 -8.91 -1.19 3.73
CA PHE A 66 -7.87 -0.74 4.65
C PHE A 66 -8.48 -0.01 5.86
N GLY A 67 -9.35 0.97 5.61
CA GLY A 67 -10.05 1.70 6.66
C GLY A 67 -10.91 0.76 7.53
N LEU A 68 -11.61 -0.20 6.91
CA LEU A 68 -12.47 -1.13 7.63
C LEU A 68 -11.68 -2.12 8.51
N HIS A 69 -10.60 -2.69 8.00
CA HIS A 69 -9.95 -3.84 8.63
C HIS A 69 -8.65 -3.51 9.36
N LEU A 70 -8.01 -2.39 9.06
CA LEU A 70 -6.79 -1.93 9.76
C LEU A 70 -7.05 -0.71 10.64
N VAL A 71 -7.78 0.29 10.15
CA VAL A 71 -8.00 1.52 10.93
C VAL A 71 -9.07 1.33 12.01
N LYS A 72 -10.28 0.91 11.63
CA LYS A 72 -11.39 0.72 12.59
C LYS A 72 -11.12 -0.36 13.65
N THR A 73 -10.19 -1.27 13.39
CA THR A 73 -9.77 -2.33 14.32
C THR A 73 -8.61 -1.90 15.23
N GLY A 74 -8.07 -0.68 15.03
CA GLY A 74 -6.97 -0.13 15.83
C GLY A 74 -5.58 -0.69 15.49
N LEU A 75 -5.44 -1.48 14.43
CA LEU A 75 -4.13 -1.95 13.96
C LEU A 75 -3.30 -0.84 13.32
N VAL A 76 -3.98 0.15 12.75
CA VAL A 76 -3.39 1.37 12.19
C VAL A 76 -4.12 2.59 12.78
N PRO A 77 -3.40 3.62 13.27
CA PRO A 77 -4.03 4.85 13.76
C PRO A 77 -4.89 5.57 12.69
N ALA A 78 -5.96 6.24 13.13
CA ALA A 78 -6.90 6.93 12.24
C ALA A 78 -6.29 8.08 11.44
N GLU A 79 -5.17 8.65 11.87
CA GLU A 79 -4.45 9.68 11.09
C GLU A 79 -3.82 9.14 9.79
N PHE A 80 -3.72 7.81 9.65
CA PHE A 80 -3.14 7.16 8.48
C PHE A 80 -4.19 6.57 7.51
N GLY A 81 -5.49 6.82 7.71
CA GLY A 81 -6.54 6.32 6.81
C GLY A 81 -7.93 6.91 7.01
#